data_AF-A0A8J7MCD4-F1
#
_entry.id   AF-A0A8J7MCD4-F1
#
_cell.length_a   1.000
_cell.length_b   1.000
_cell.length_c   1.000
_cell.angle_alpha   90.00
_cell.angle_beta   90.00
_cell.angle_gamma   90.00
#
_symmetry.space_group_name_H-M   'P 1'
#
loop_
_entity.id
_entity.type
_entity.pdbx_description
1 polymer ?
#
loop_
_entity_poly.entity_id
_entity_poly.type
_entity_poly.pdbx_seq_one_letter_code
_entity_poly.pdbx_strand_id
1 'polypeptide(L)'
;MQTMKNTKPWIQLTRNLSLAVAVAVVGIGDLDAKGKRGPHGPKGRGDGPGKSIAGMNPDELGALRDQFAAYQKQTAGGMRYYVDANKNIRFQHKETYESIQRSLADDRITEEEGREFVAELLAIGENAKEMRGGAAALSADQVDTVSGNISDLRGKIKKARKNDVAAEMLTPRLNRMQSRLEELNRLGVDTNKLSAGQSSSLRRKLDSLEGKEKGAKSDGNVSTSELEKLHADVRDVFKYALKSLGS
;
A
#
# COMPACT_ATOMS: atom_id res chain seq x y z
N MET A 1 5.13 4.62 -56.45
CA MET A 1 4.35 5.50 -55.56
C MET A 1 3.24 4.69 -54.93
N GLN A 2 3.30 4.37 -53.63
CA GLN A 2 2.25 4.67 -52.65
C GLN A 2 2.62 4.07 -51.29
N THR A 3 2.57 4.94 -50.29
CA THR A 3 2.93 4.78 -48.89
C THR A 3 1.84 4.00 -48.14
N MET A 4 2.18 2.95 -47.40
CA MET A 4 1.29 2.40 -46.38
C MET A 4 1.57 3.07 -45.03
N LYS A 5 0.57 3.83 -44.56
CA LYS A 5 0.56 4.45 -43.24
C LYS A 5 0.00 3.48 -42.20
N ASN A 6 0.73 3.44 -41.09
CA ASN A 6 0.44 2.96 -39.76
C ASN A 6 -0.94 3.41 -39.23
N THR A 7 -1.67 2.55 -38.51
CA THR A 7 -2.57 2.91 -37.40
C THR A 7 -2.94 1.67 -36.59
N LYS A 8 -2.52 1.64 -35.32
CA LYS A 8 -2.97 0.70 -34.28
C LYS A 8 -4.29 1.18 -33.67
N PRO A 9 -5.27 0.30 -33.36
CA PRO A 9 -6.41 0.69 -32.55
C PRO A 9 -6.12 0.49 -31.05
N TRP A 10 -6.32 1.57 -30.30
CA TRP A 10 -6.47 1.58 -28.84
C TRP A 10 -7.81 0.97 -28.45
N ILE A 11 -7.83 0.00 -27.54
CA ILE A 11 -9.06 -0.49 -26.92
C ILE A 11 -9.14 0.09 -25.50
N GLN A 12 -10.12 0.98 -25.35
CA GLN A 12 -10.64 1.53 -24.10
C GLN A 12 -11.22 0.41 -23.23
N LEU A 13 -10.70 0.24 -22.00
CA LEU A 13 -11.38 -0.51 -20.95
C LEU A 13 -11.81 0.46 -19.85
N THR A 14 -13.05 0.95 -19.97
CA THR A 14 -13.83 1.41 -18.81
C THR A 14 -15.07 0.54 -18.74
N ARG A 15 -15.30 -0.11 -17.58
CA ARG A 15 -16.59 -0.12 -16.86
C ARG A 15 -16.62 -1.12 -15.70
N ASN A 16 -17.00 -0.55 -14.55
CA ASN A 16 -17.95 -1.06 -13.56
C ASN A 16 -17.69 -2.41 -12.89
N LEU A 17 -17.21 -2.35 -11.65
CA LEU A 17 -17.53 -3.34 -10.62
C LEU A 17 -18.02 -2.60 -9.37
N SER A 18 -19.33 -2.37 -9.34
CA SER A 18 -20.07 -2.12 -8.11
C SER A 18 -20.34 -3.48 -7.47
N LEU A 19 -19.61 -3.84 -6.41
CA LEU A 19 -20.02 -4.94 -5.53
C LEU A 19 -20.36 -4.39 -4.16
N ALA A 20 -21.64 -4.41 -3.83
CA ALA A 20 -22.14 -4.24 -2.49
C ALA A 20 -21.73 -5.47 -1.67
N VAL A 21 -20.83 -5.28 -0.70
CA VAL A 21 -20.52 -6.31 0.31
C VAL A 21 -21.36 -6.01 1.55
N ALA A 22 -22.38 -6.83 1.78
CA ALA A 22 -23.08 -6.87 3.05
C ALA A 22 -22.17 -7.57 4.09
N VAL A 23 -21.69 -6.82 5.08
CA VAL A 23 -20.92 -7.37 6.20
C VAL A 23 -21.89 -7.76 7.31
N ALA A 24 -22.00 -9.06 7.58
CA ALA A 24 -22.63 -9.58 8.77
C ALA A 24 -21.73 -9.28 9.99
N VAL A 25 -22.28 -8.55 10.96
CA VAL A 25 -21.63 -8.31 12.27
C VAL A 25 -21.80 -9.58 13.11
N VAL A 26 -20.69 -10.27 13.39
CA VAL A 26 -20.63 -11.30 14.42
C VAL A 26 -19.86 -10.71 15.61
N GLY A 27 -20.56 -10.56 16.73
CA GLY A 27 -19.99 -10.10 18.00
C GLY A 27 -19.00 -11.13 18.56
N ILE A 28 -17.86 -10.65 19.02
CA ILE A 28 -16.90 -11.43 19.79
C ILE A 28 -17.02 -10.99 21.24
N GLY A 29 -17.49 -11.91 22.07
CA GLY A 29 -17.64 -11.74 23.52
C GLY A 29 -16.30 -11.76 24.27
N ASP A 30 -16.38 -11.22 25.48
CA ASP A 30 -15.33 -11.12 26.48
C ASP A 30 -14.66 -12.47 26.78
N LEU A 31 -13.33 -12.46 26.84
CA LEU A 31 -12.56 -13.42 27.61
C LEU A 31 -11.50 -12.69 28.44
N ASP A 32 -11.81 -12.64 29.73
CA ASP A 32 -10.98 -12.19 30.84
C ASP A 32 -9.87 -13.23 31.10
N ALA A 33 -8.63 -12.77 31.28
CA ALA A 33 -7.56 -13.59 31.87
C ALA A 33 -6.49 -12.70 32.51
N LYS A 34 -6.59 -12.58 33.84
CA LYS A 34 -5.56 -12.04 34.75
C LYS A 34 -4.29 -12.89 34.72
N GLY A 35 -3.12 -12.23 34.69
CA GLY A 35 -1.81 -12.87 34.85
C GLY A 35 -0.66 -11.92 35.18
N LYS A 36 -0.54 -11.60 36.49
CA LYS A 36 0.66 -11.23 37.30
C LYS A 36 1.83 -10.43 36.68
N ARG A 37 2.06 -9.25 37.27
CA ARG A 37 3.28 -8.41 37.16
C ARG A 37 4.41 -8.92 38.07
N GLY A 38 5.66 -8.81 37.59
CA GLY A 38 6.91 -8.97 38.33
C GLY A 38 8.10 -8.37 37.54
N PRO A 39 9.23 -8.01 38.19
CA PRO A 39 9.87 -6.68 37.99
C PRO A 39 11.16 -6.63 37.13
N HIS A 40 11.60 -5.39 36.90
CA HIS A 40 12.64 -4.84 36.02
C HIS A 40 14.06 -5.45 35.98
N GLY A 41 14.65 -5.40 34.76
CA GLY A 41 16.07 -5.14 34.47
C GLY A 41 16.59 -5.90 33.23
N PRO A 42 17.68 -5.51 32.52
CA PRO A 42 18.30 -4.20 32.33
C PRO A 42 18.29 -3.72 30.84
N LYS A 43 18.62 -2.44 30.62
CA LYS A 43 18.67 -1.75 29.31
C LYS A 43 19.65 -2.42 28.33
N GLY A 44 19.12 -3.13 27.35
CA GLY A 44 19.84 -3.55 26.15
C GLY A 44 19.51 -2.64 24.96
N ARG A 45 20.53 -1.98 24.41
CA ARG A 45 20.48 -1.29 23.10
C ARG A 45 20.20 -2.33 22.02
N GLY A 46 18.94 -2.40 21.58
CA GLY A 46 18.53 -3.15 20.40
C GLY A 46 17.92 -2.17 19.40
N ASP A 47 18.63 -1.92 18.31
CA ASP A 47 18.10 -1.22 17.15
C ASP A 47 16.95 -2.05 16.54
N GLY A 48 15.71 -1.57 16.75
CA GLY A 48 14.49 -1.98 16.06
C GLY A 48 13.24 -1.74 16.93
N PRO A 49 12.02 -1.60 16.38
CA PRO A 49 11.60 -1.30 15.01
C PRO A 49 11.00 0.12 14.90
N GLY A 50 11.14 0.77 13.74
CA GLY A 50 10.42 2.03 13.47
C GLY A 50 11.23 3.30 13.71
N LYS A 51 12.37 3.43 13.03
CA LYS A 51 12.84 4.78 12.69
C LYS A 51 11.75 5.45 11.89
N SER A 52 11.03 6.34 12.57
CA SER A 52 10.02 7.24 12.04
C SER A 52 10.42 7.72 10.66
N ILE A 53 9.54 7.48 9.68
CA ILE A 53 9.58 8.15 8.38
C ILE A 53 9.44 9.65 8.70
N ALA A 54 10.56 10.35 8.82
CA ALA A 54 10.56 11.80 9.00
C ALA A 54 9.85 12.40 7.78
N GLY A 55 8.61 12.87 7.97
CA GLY A 55 7.62 13.09 6.91
C GLY A 55 6.19 12.99 7.41
N MET A 56 5.92 12.02 8.28
CA MET A 56 4.71 11.94 9.11
C MET A 56 5.12 11.39 10.46
N ASN A 57 5.09 12.23 11.49
CA ASN A 57 5.25 11.70 12.84
C ASN A 57 4.04 10.77 13.09
N PRO A 58 4.20 9.54 13.58
CA PRO A 58 3.06 8.65 13.88
C PRO A 58 2.00 9.32 14.76
N ASP A 59 2.40 10.34 15.52
CA ASP A 59 1.56 11.17 16.36
C ASP A 59 0.58 12.05 15.55
N GLU A 60 0.89 12.41 14.31
CA GLU A 60 -0.02 13.18 13.43
C GLU A 60 -1.24 12.37 12.97
N LEU A 61 -1.19 11.04 13.06
CA LEU A 61 -2.37 10.20 12.82
C LEU A 61 -3.38 10.28 13.97
N GLY A 62 -2.97 10.74 15.16
CA GLY A 62 -3.83 10.82 16.34
C GLY A 62 -4.58 9.52 16.61
N ALA A 63 -5.90 9.59 16.71
CA ALA A 63 -6.77 8.44 16.95
C ALA A 63 -6.77 7.38 15.82
N LEU A 64 -6.36 7.74 14.60
CA LEU A 64 -6.26 6.80 13.48
C LEU A 64 -5.00 5.95 13.52
N ARG A 65 -4.02 6.26 14.38
CA ARG A 65 -2.73 5.56 14.41
C ARG A 65 -2.89 4.05 14.59
N ASP A 66 -3.66 3.65 15.60
CA ASP A 66 -3.84 2.24 15.93
C ASP A 66 -4.70 1.52 14.90
N GLN A 67 -5.72 2.19 14.37
CA GLN A 67 -6.57 1.65 13.30
C GLN A 67 -5.76 1.44 12.03
N PHE A 68 -4.91 2.39 11.67
CA PHE A 68 -4.05 2.31 10.50
C PHE A 68 -2.97 1.23 10.66
N ALA A 69 -2.33 1.13 11.83
CA ALA A 69 -1.36 0.07 12.10
C ALA A 69 -2.01 -1.33 12.08
N ALA A 70 -3.21 -1.47 12.65
CA ALA A 70 -3.98 -2.70 12.57
C ALA A 70 -4.35 -3.03 11.12
N TYR A 71 -4.79 -2.04 10.35
CA TYR A 71 -5.10 -2.21 8.94
C TYR A 71 -3.89 -2.68 8.12
N GLN A 72 -2.72 -2.04 8.28
CA GLN A 72 -1.49 -2.47 7.61
C GLN A 72 -1.11 -3.91 7.96
N LYS A 73 -1.25 -4.30 9.24
CA LYS A 73 -1.00 -5.67 9.70
C LYS A 73 -1.96 -6.67 9.04
N GLN A 74 -3.21 -6.28 8.86
CA GLN A 74 -4.24 -7.10 8.21
C GLN A 74 -4.00 -7.23 6.70
N THR A 75 -3.75 -6.14 6.00
CA THR A 75 -3.60 -6.11 4.54
C THR A 75 -2.16 -6.41 4.12
N ALA A 76 -1.25 -5.44 4.22
CA ALA A 76 0.16 -5.60 3.86
C ALA A 76 0.86 -6.75 4.60
N GLY A 77 0.52 -6.97 5.88
CA GLY A 77 1.02 -8.09 6.68
C GLY A 77 0.35 -9.44 6.39
N GLY A 78 -0.71 -9.45 5.57
CA GLY A 78 -1.41 -10.65 5.11
C GLY A 78 -2.28 -11.36 6.14
N MET A 79 -2.48 -10.81 7.34
CA MET A 79 -3.27 -11.49 8.40
C MET A 79 -4.76 -11.60 8.08
N ARG A 80 -5.28 -10.71 7.22
CA ARG A 80 -6.66 -10.77 6.73
C ARG A 80 -6.89 -11.99 5.86
N TYR A 81 -5.85 -12.42 5.14
CA TYR A 81 -5.91 -13.39 4.07
C TYR A 81 -5.47 -14.78 4.54
N TYR A 82 -4.44 -14.84 5.39
CA TYR A 82 -3.76 -16.08 5.74
C TYR A 82 -3.78 -16.33 7.25
N VAL A 83 -4.18 -17.54 7.60
CA VAL A 83 -4.07 -18.08 8.97
C VAL A 83 -2.64 -18.49 9.30
N ASP A 84 -2.36 -18.80 10.56
CA ASP A 84 -1.03 -19.24 11.00
C ASP A 84 -0.54 -20.54 10.34
N ALA A 85 -1.46 -21.44 9.99
CA ALA A 85 -1.13 -22.64 9.21
C ALA A 85 -0.53 -22.31 7.83
N ASN A 86 -0.82 -21.13 7.28
CA ASN A 86 -0.30 -20.65 5.99
C ASN A 86 0.78 -19.56 6.16
N LYS A 87 1.54 -19.60 7.26
CA LYS A 87 2.57 -18.58 7.59
C LYS A 87 3.59 -18.31 6.49
N ASN A 88 3.95 -19.32 5.68
CA ASN A 88 4.94 -19.16 4.62
C ASN A 88 4.40 -18.27 3.49
N ILE A 89 3.15 -18.48 3.06
CA ILE A 89 2.50 -17.62 2.07
C ILE A 89 2.29 -16.22 2.66
N ARG A 90 1.88 -16.12 3.93
CA ARG A 90 1.75 -14.83 4.61
C ARG A 90 3.07 -14.05 4.57
N PHE A 91 4.18 -14.73 4.81
CA PHE A 91 5.51 -14.14 4.71
C PHE A 91 5.83 -13.68 3.28
N GLN A 92 5.59 -14.51 2.26
CA GLN A 92 5.79 -14.14 0.85
C GLN A 92 4.94 -12.93 0.42
N HIS A 93 3.68 -12.86 0.88
CA HIS A 93 2.79 -11.74 0.63
C HIS A 93 3.38 -10.45 1.21
N LYS A 94 3.76 -10.50 2.49
CA LYS A 94 4.39 -9.36 3.18
C LYS A 94 5.68 -8.92 2.50
N GLU A 95 6.57 -9.86 2.16
CA GLU A 95 7.82 -9.54 1.46
C GLU A 95 7.58 -8.89 0.09
N THR A 96 6.56 -9.36 -0.63
CA THR A 96 6.17 -8.79 -1.92
C THR A 96 5.68 -7.37 -1.74
N TYR A 97 4.82 -7.11 -0.74
CA TYR A 97 4.38 -5.77 -0.40
C TYR A 97 5.56 -4.84 -0.09
N GLU A 98 6.47 -5.27 0.80
CA GLU A 98 7.66 -4.51 1.18
C GLU A 98 8.60 -4.29 -0.01
N SER A 99 8.67 -5.22 -0.96
CA SER A 99 9.42 -5.06 -2.21
C SER A 99 8.82 -3.99 -3.11
N ILE A 100 7.49 -3.92 -3.22
CA ILE A 100 6.79 -2.86 -3.96
C ILE A 100 7.10 -1.50 -3.31
N GLN A 101 6.91 -1.39 -1.99
CA GLN A 101 7.16 -0.15 -1.24
C GLN A 101 8.60 0.34 -1.35
N ARG A 102 9.58 -0.57 -1.27
CA ARG A 102 10.99 -0.22 -1.51
C ARG A 102 11.23 0.25 -2.94
N SER A 103 10.62 -0.40 -3.91
CA SER A 103 10.79 -0.04 -5.32
C SER A 103 10.18 1.33 -5.63
N LEU A 104 9.04 1.68 -5.01
CA LEU A 104 8.45 3.01 -5.07
C LEU A 104 9.35 4.06 -4.41
N ALA A 105 9.80 3.78 -3.18
CA ALA A 105 10.67 4.69 -2.45
C ALA A 105 11.99 4.97 -3.20
N ASP A 106 12.52 3.98 -3.92
CA ASP A 106 13.77 4.12 -4.68
C ASP A 106 13.53 4.58 -6.12
N ASP A 107 12.32 5.03 -6.48
CA ASP A 107 11.93 5.44 -7.85
C ASP A 107 12.19 4.39 -8.94
N ARG A 108 12.32 3.12 -8.53
CA ARG A 108 12.61 2.00 -9.44
C ARG A 108 11.37 1.55 -10.21
N ILE A 109 10.18 1.85 -9.71
CA ILE A 109 8.90 1.70 -10.41
C ILE A 109 8.11 2.99 -10.25
N THR A 110 7.15 3.25 -11.14
CA THR A 110 6.28 4.42 -11.04
C THR A 110 5.23 4.23 -9.94
N GLU A 111 4.63 5.33 -9.48
CA GLU A 111 3.50 5.29 -8.53
C GLU A 111 2.29 4.54 -9.13
N GLU A 112 2.05 4.67 -10.44
CA GLU A 112 1.04 3.89 -11.17
C GLU A 112 1.32 2.38 -11.11
N GLU A 113 2.52 1.94 -11.48
CA GLU A 113 2.91 0.52 -11.42
C GLU A 113 2.82 -0.02 -9.99
N GLY A 114 3.28 0.75 -9.00
CA GLY A 114 3.19 0.35 -7.61
C GLY A 114 1.76 0.18 -7.11
N ARG A 115 0.84 1.07 -7.52
CA ARG A 115 -0.59 0.92 -7.20
C ARG A 115 -1.18 -0.34 -7.82
N GLU A 116 -0.87 -0.62 -9.08
CA GLU A 116 -1.32 -1.83 -9.77
C GLU A 116 -0.79 -3.10 -9.08
N PHE A 117 0.50 -3.14 -8.75
CA PHE A 117 1.08 -4.29 -8.05
C PHE A 117 0.52 -4.48 -6.64
N VAL A 118 0.26 -3.40 -5.90
CA VAL A 118 -0.42 -3.50 -4.60
C VAL A 118 -1.84 -4.03 -4.79
N ALA A 119 -2.59 -3.51 -5.75
CA ALA A 119 -3.96 -3.97 -6.03
C ALA A 119 -3.99 -5.47 -6.39
N GLU A 120 -3.07 -5.91 -7.27
CA GLU A 120 -2.94 -7.32 -7.64
C GLU A 120 -2.57 -8.19 -6.42
N LEU A 121 -1.63 -7.76 -5.59
CA LEU A 121 -1.24 -8.48 -4.38
C LEU A 121 -2.40 -8.64 -3.39
N LEU A 122 -3.18 -7.58 -3.17
CA LEU A 122 -4.35 -7.62 -2.29
C LEU A 122 -5.44 -8.53 -2.86
N ALA A 123 -5.65 -8.52 -4.18
CA ALA A 123 -6.57 -9.43 -4.86
C ALA A 123 -6.15 -10.90 -4.72
N ILE A 124 -4.84 -11.21 -4.83
CA ILE A 124 -4.31 -12.56 -4.54
C ILE A 124 -4.64 -12.96 -3.10
N GLY A 125 -4.53 -12.03 -2.15
CA GLY A 125 -4.90 -12.24 -0.75
C GLY A 125 -6.39 -12.55 -0.56
N GLU A 126 -7.28 -11.75 -1.16
CA GLU A 126 -8.73 -11.99 -1.08
C GLU A 126 -9.12 -13.31 -1.76
N ASN A 127 -8.58 -13.61 -2.93
CA ASN A 127 -8.81 -14.89 -3.61
C ASN A 127 -8.37 -16.08 -2.72
N ALA A 128 -7.24 -15.96 -2.03
CA ALA A 128 -6.81 -17.00 -1.09
C ALA A 128 -7.79 -17.15 0.09
N LYS A 129 -8.29 -16.04 0.63
CA LYS A 129 -9.29 -16.07 1.70
C LYS A 129 -10.59 -16.73 1.23
N GLU A 130 -11.03 -16.45 0.01
CA GLU A 130 -12.21 -17.05 -0.61
C GLU A 130 -12.02 -18.54 -0.88
N MET A 131 -10.89 -18.95 -1.47
CA MET A 131 -10.52 -20.36 -1.70
C MET A 131 -10.54 -21.17 -0.41
N ARG A 132 -10.09 -20.58 0.71
CA ARG A 132 -10.13 -21.23 2.02
C ARG A 132 -11.58 -21.47 2.49
N GLY A 133 -12.53 -20.62 2.14
CA GLY A 133 -13.96 -20.81 2.46
C GLY A 133 -14.28 -21.00 3.95
N GLY A 134 -13.45 -20.44 4.85
CA GLY A 134 -13.59 -20.63 6.30
C GLY A 134 -12.93 -21.89 6.87
N ALA A 135 -12.28 -22.72 6.04
CA ALA A 135 -11.48 -23.84 6.50
C ALA A 135 -10.31 -23.40 7.40
N ALA A 136 -9.79 -24.34 8.19
CA ALA A 136 -8.70 -24.09 9.12
C ALA A 136 -7.38 -23.72 8.42
N ALA A 137 -7.20 -24.10 7.16
CA ALA A 137 -6.04 -23.76 6.32
C ALA A 137 -6.38 -23.95 4.83
N LEU A 138 -5.59 -23.34 3.95
CA LEU A 138 -5.56 -23.71 2.52
C LEU A 138 -5.08 -25.16 2.34
N SER A 139 -5.64 -25.86 1.36
CA SER A 139 -5.12 -27.17 0.91
C SER A 139 -3.77 -27.01 0.21
N ALA A 140 -3.03 -28.11 -0.01
CA ALA A 140 -1.75 -28.08 -0.71
C ALA A 140 -1.85 -27.44 -2.10
N ASP A 141 -2.83 -27.86 -2.91
CA ASP A 141 -3.02 -27.32 -4.27
C ASP A 141 -3.37 -25.81 -4.25
N GLN A 142 -4.13 -25.36 -3.25
CA GLN A 142 -4.45 -23.95 -3.07
C GLN A 142 -3.22 -23.16 -2.63
N VAL A 143 -2.38 -23.75 -1.76
CA VAL A 143 -1.10 -23.16 -1.35
C VAL A 143 -0.19 -22.96 -2.56
N ASP A 144 -0.09 -23.96 -3.42
CA ASP A 144 0.73 -23.91 -4.64
C ASP A 144 0.20 -22.87 -5.62
N THR A 145 -1.12 -22.81 -5.82
CA THR A 145 -1.77 -21.80 -6.67
C THR A 145 -1.48 -20.38 -6.18
N VAL A 146 -1.68 -20.11 -4.88
CA VAL A 146 -1.46 -18.78 -4.32
C VAL A 146 0.03 -18.41 -4.35
N SER A 147 0.92 -19.34 -4.03
CA SER A 147 2.37 -19.12 -4.09
C SER A 147 2.84 -18.84 -5.52
N GLY A 148 2.30 -19.56 -6.50
CA GLY A 148 2.52 -19.31 -7.93
C GLY A 148 2.13 -17.90 -8.33
N ASN A 149 0.93 -17.45 -7.97
CA ASN A 149 0.46 -16.09 -8.26
C ASN A 149 1.34 -15.00 -7.63
N ILE A 150 1.78 -15.19 -6.37
CA ILE A 150 2.72 -14.25 -5.73
C ILE A 150 4.07 -14.25 -6.46
N SER A 151 4.57 -15.42 -6.87
CA SER A 151 5.81 -15.54 -7.64
C SER A 151 5.72 -14.83 -8.99
N ASP A 152 4.61 -14.98 -9.70
CA ASP A 152 4.37 -14.30 -10.98
C ASP A 152 4.34 -12.79 -10.82
N LEU A 153 3.66 -12.28 -9.78
CA LEU A 153 3.67 -10.87 -9.44
C LEU A 153 5.09 -10.36 -9.12
N ARG A 154 5.88 -11.12 -8.36
CA ARG A 154 7.30 -10.78 -8.12
C ARG A 154 8.09 -10.73 -9.44
N GLY A 155 7.79 -11.61 -10.39
CA GLY A 155 8.34 -11.58 -11.75
C GLY A 155 7.98 -10.29 -12.50
N LYS A 156 6.70 -9.87 -12.46
CA LYS A 156 6.24 -8.60 -13.04
C LYS A 156 6.95 -7.40 -12.42
N ILE A 157 7.03 -7.35 -11.09
CA ILE A 157 7.75 -6.30 -10.35
C ILE A 157 9.21 -6.25 -10.80
N LYS A 158 9.90 -7.39 -10.85
CA LYS A 158 11.31 -7.45 -11.28
C LYS A 158 11.50 -6.93 -12.71
N LYS A 159 10.55 -7.20 -13.61
CA LYS A 159 10.59 -6.74 -15.01
C LYS A 159 10.35 -5.23 -15.14
N ALA A 160 9.47 -4.66 -14.31
CA ALA A 160 9.17 -3.22 -14.32
C ALA A 160 10.28 -2.39 -13.66
N ARG A 161 11.00 -2.95 -12.69
CA ARG A 161 12.05 -2.24 -11.95
C ARG A 161 13.17 -1.73 -12.85
N LYS A 162 13.45 -0.43 -12.74
CA LYS A 162 14.65 0.20 -13.27
C LYS A 162 15.87 -0.22 -12.44
N ASN A 163 16.95 -0.55 -13.13
CA ASN A 163 18.20 -0.96 -12.49
C ASN A 163 18.94 0.24 -11.90
N ASP A 164 18.94 1.36 -12.63
CA ASP A 164 19.63 2.59 -12.26
C ASP A 164 18.65 3.77 -12.27
N VAL A 165 18.65 4.50 -11.17
CA VAL A 165 17.94 5.78 -11.02
C VAL A 165 18.96 6.78 -10.49
N ALA A 166 19.10 7.92 -11.17
CA ALA A 166 20.04 8.96 -10.77
C ALA A 166 19.69 9.48 -9.37
N ALA A 167 20.69 9.61 -8.49
CA ALA A 167 20.48 9.98 -7.10
C ALA A 167 19.84 11.38 -6.96
N GLU A 168 20.13 12.26 -7.91
CA GLU A 168 19.64 13.64 -8.03
C GLU A 168 18.15 13.72 -8.39
N MET A 169 17.57 12.63 -8.90
CA MET A 169 16.14 12.52 -9.20
C MET A 169 15.35 11.80 -8.10
N LEU A 170 16.02 11.25 -7.07
CA LEU A 170 15.36 10.46 -6.05
C LEU A 170 14.55 11.35 -5.10
N THR A 171 13.28 11.00 -4.92
CA THR A 171 12.35 11.67 -3.98
C THR A 171 11.78 10.69 -2.94
N PRO A 172 12.63 9.88 -2.27
CA PRO A 172 12.20 8.71 -1.50
C PRO A 172 11.25 9.06 -0.36
N ARG A 173 11.39 10.25 0.22
CA ARG A 173 10.50 10.74 1.27
C ARG A 173 9.11 11.06 0.73
N LEU A 174 9.01 11.68 -0.45
CA LEU A 174 7.74 12.00 -1.10
C LEU A 174 7.01 10.72 -1.48
N ASN A 175 7.69 9.77 -2.11
CA ASN A 175 7.10 8.52 -2.60
C ASN A 175 6.54 7.67 -1.46
N ARG A 176 7.27 7.57 -0.34
CA ARG A 176 6.76 6.92 0.89
C ARG A 176 5.50 7.60 1.42
N MET A 177 5.40 8.92 1.33
CA MET A 177 4.21 9.65 1.77
C MET A 177 3.03 9.44 0.81
N GLN A 178 3.26 9.44 -0.51
CA GLN A 178 2.23 9.12 -1.51
C GLN A 178 1.69 7.70 -1.31
N SER A 179 2.59 6.72 -1.16
CA SER A 179 2.22 5.33 -0.86
C SER A 179 1.38 5.21 0.42
N ARG A 180 1.75 5.94 1.48
CA ARG A 180 0.99 5.95 2.74
C ARG A 180 -0.37 6.62 2.63
N LEU A 181 -0.49 7.68 1.83
CA LEU A 181 -1.76 8.33 1.53
C LEU A 181 -2.69 7.39 0.73
N GLU A 182 -2.14 6.60 -0.18
CA GLU A 182 -2.90 5.54 -0.87
C GLU A 182 -3.40 4.46 0.10
N GLU A 183 -2.58 4.06 1.08
CA GLU A 183 -3.03 3.15 2.13
C GLU A 183 -4.13 3.75 3.02
N LEU A 184 -4.04 5.03 3.37
CA LEU A 184 -5.08 5.73 4.13
C LEU A 184 -6.36 5.87 3.34
N ASN A 185 -6.26 6.11 2.03
CA ASN A 185 -7.41 6.12 1.12
C ASN A 185 -8.11 4.76 1.14
N ARG A 186 -7.35 3.65 0.99
CA ARG A 186 -7.90 2.30 1.07
C ARG A 186 -8.50 1.99 2.44
N LEU A 187 -7.83 2.33 3.54
CA LEU A 187 -8.39 2.21 4.89
C LEU A 187 -9.75 2.92 4.97
N GLY A 188 -9.81 4.15 4.48
CA GLY A 188 -11.01 4.97 4.51
C GLY A 188 -12.18 4.35 3.75
N VAL A 189 -11.91 3.78 2.59
CA VAL A 189 -12.92 3.05 1.79
C VAL A 189 -13.34 1.76 2.48
N ASP A 190 -12.38 0.92 2.89
CA ASP A 190 -12.64 -0.39 3.51
C ASP A 190 -13.40 -0.28 4.83
N THR A 191 -13.24 0.82 5.56
CA THR A 191 -13.91 1.08 6.83
C THR A 191 -15.13 2.00 6.70
N ASN A 192 -15.54 2.34 5.48
CA ASN A 192 -16.63 3.28 5.18
C ASN A 192 -16.47 4.67 5.85
N LYS A 193 -15.24 5.06 6.20
CA LYS A 193 -14.92 6.39 6.74
C LYS A 193 -14.84 7.46 5.65
N LEU A 194 -14.53 7.06 4.40
CA LEU A 194 -14.54 7.94 3.24
C LEU A 194 -15.72 7.60 2.34
N SER A 195 -16.49 8.62 1.98
CA SER A 195 -17.43 8.52 0.86
C SER A 195 -16.67 8.35 -0.47
N ALA A 196 -17.38 7.85 -1.49
CA ALA A 196 -16.84 7.75 -2.85
C ALA A 196 -16.31 9.12 -3.36
N GLY A 197 -16.99 10.21 -3.03
CA GLY A 197 -16.57 11.56 -3.40
C GLY A 197 -15.27 12.01 -2.71
N GLN A 198 -15.11 11.71 -1.42
CA GLN A 198 -13.89 12.01 -0.67
C GLN A 198 -12.70 11.16 -1.13
N SER A 199 -12.91 9.85 -1.37
CA SER A 199 -11.86 8.99 -1.92
C SER A 199 -11.42 9.44 -3.32
N SER A 200 -12.37 9.77 -4.20
CA SER A 200 -12.07 10.32 -5.52
C SER A 200 -11.30 11.64 -5.43
N SER A 201 -11.66 12.51 -4.48
CA SER A 201 -10.98 13.78 -4.27
C SER A 201 -9.55 13.60 -3.75
N LEU A 202 -9.32 12.65 -2.83
CA LEU A 202 -7.98 12.30 -2.36
C LEU A 202 -7.13 11.72 -3.51
N ARG A 203 -7.72 10.85 -4.34
CA ARG A 203 -7.04 10.29 -5.51
C ARG A 203 -6.60 11.36 -6.51
N ARG A 204 -7.48 12.30 -6.85
CA ARG A 204 -7.12 13.44 -7.74
C ARG A 204 -5.98 14.27 -7.19
N LYS A 205 -5.91 14.44 -5.86
CA LYS A 205 -4.80 15.15 -5.20
C LYS A 205 -3.49 14.36 -5.30
N LEU A 206 -3.54 13.04 -5.17
CA LEU A 206 -2.39 12.16 -5.36
C LEU A 206 -1.91 12.18 -6.82
N ASP A 207 -2.82 12.11 -7.79
CA ASP A 207 -2.47 12.23 -9.21
C ASP A 207 -1.81 13.59 -9.52
N SER A 208 -2.28 14.66 -8.88
CA SER A 208 -1.65 15.98 -8.99
C SER A 208 -0.25 16.02 -8.38
N LEU A 209 0.01 15.30 -7.28
CA LEU A 209 1.35 15.22 -6.68
C LEU A 209 2.30 14.45 -7.59
N GLU A 210 1.85 13.29 -8.10
CA GLU A 210 2.60 12.47 -9.06
C GLU A 210 2.95 13.29 -10.32
N GLY A 211 2.00 14.07 -10.85
CA GLY A 211 2.24 14.96 -11.99
C GLY A 211 3.25 16.06 -11.70
N LYS A 212 3.18 16.70 -10.53
CA LYS A 212 4.13 17.74 -10.11
C LYS A 212 5.54 17.17 -9.91
N GLU A 213 5.64 16.01 -9.29
CA GLU A 213 6.91 15.32 -9.10
C GLU A 213 7.55 14.93 -10.43
N LYS A 214 6.76 14.36 -11.36
CA LYS A 214 7.23 14.04 -12.71
C LYS A 214 7.70 15.29 -13.45
N GLY A 215 7.01 16.42 -13.27
CA GLY A 215 7.42 17.72 -13.78
C GLY A 215 8.76 18.18 -13.20
N ALA A 216 8.94 18.11 -11.88
CA ALA A 216 10.20 18.46 -11.22
C ALA A 216 11.38 17.56 -11.64
N LYS A 217 11.11 16.32 -12.09
CA LYS A 217 12.12 15.40 -12.60
C LYS A 217 12.38 15.54 -14.10
N SER A 218 11.68 16.42 -14.84
CA SER A 218 11.78 16.48 -16.31
C SER A 218 13.18 16.82 -16.79
N ASP A 219 13.90 17.63 -16.02
CA ASP A 219 15.21 18.16 -16.40
C ASP A 219 16.36 17.30 -15.84
N GLY A 220 16.03 16.12 -15.29
CA GLY A 220 17.01 15.15 -14.78
C GLY A 220 17.59 15.50 -13.40
N ASN A 221 17.09 16.56 -12.75
CA ASN A 221 17.51 16.99 -11.42
C ASN A 221 16.33 17.69 -10.73
N VAL A 222 16.08 17.36 -9.46
CA VAL A 222 15.06 18.03 -8.66
C VAL A 222 15.73 19.09 -7.78
N SER A 223 15.41 20.36 -8.01
CA SER A 223 15.98 21.43 -7.18
C SER A 223 15.46 21.38 -5.74
N THR A 224 16.24 21.93 -4.80
CA THR A 224 15.81 22.07 -3.39
C THR A 224 14.48 22.82 -3.27
N SER A 225 14.29 23.87 -4.07
CA SER A 225 13.05 24.65 -4.05
C SER A 225 11.83 23.84 -4.52
N GLU A 226 12.00 23.01 -5.54
CA GLU A 226 10.94 22.11 -6.01
C GLU A 226 10.64 21.02 -4.99
N LEU A 227 11.67 20.45 -4.38
CA LEU A 227 11.52 19.44 -3.34
C LEU A 227 10.77 20.01 -2.12
N GLU A 228 11.06 21.24 -1.71
CA GLU A 228 10.35 21.93 -0.63
C GLU A 228 8.87 22.16 -0.96
N LYS A 229 8.57 22.58 -2.20
CA LYS A 229 7.18 22.75 -2.68
C LYS A 229 6.43 21.42 -2.70
N LEU A 230 7.04 20.36 -3.24
CA LEU A 230 6.47 19.01 -3.24
C LEU A 230 6.20 18.51 -1.81
N HIS A 231 7.12 18.76 -0.89
CA HIS A 231 6.95 18.43 0.53
C HIS A 231 5.86 19.24 1.22
N ALA A 232 5.63 20.49 0.83
CA ALA A 232 4.50 21.28 1.31
C ALA A 232 3.18 20.72 0.76
N ASP A 233 3.12 20.48 -0.54
CA ASP A 233 1.93 19.96 -1.22
C ASP A 233 1.49 18.61 -0.62
N VAL A 234 2.41 17.66 -0.43
CA VAL A 234 2.06 16.34 0.14
C VAL A 234 1.59 16.44 1.59
N ARG A 235 2.09 17.42 2.37
CA ARG A 235 1.59 17.68 3.73
C ARG A 235 0.15 18.20 3.70
N ASP A 236 -0.20 19.03 2.74
CA ASP A 236 -1.56 19.53 2.62
C ASP A 236 -2.54 18.45 2.14
N VAL A 237 -2.11 17.55 1.25
CA VAL A 237 -2.88 16.34 0.90
C VAL A 237 -3.07 15.44 2.12
N PHE A 238 -2.05 15.30 2.97
CA PHE A 238 -2.16 14.52 4.21
C PHE A 238 -3.14 15.12 5.20
N LYS A 239 -3.09 16.43 5.47
CA LYS A 239 -4.08 17.11 6.32
C LYS A 239 -5.50 16.92 5.77
N TYR A 240 -5.67 16.99 4.45
CA TYR A 240 -6.95 16.71 3.80
C TYR A 240 -7.41 15.27 4.06
N ALA A 241 -6.53 14.28 3.95
CA ALA A 241 -6.84 12.88 4.24
C ALA A 241 -7.26 12.68 5.69
N LEU A 242 -6.52 13.21 6.66
CA LEU A 242 -6.84 13.13 8.09
C LEU A 242 -8.21 13.73 8.41
N LYS A 243 -8.46 14.95 7.94
CA LYS A 243 -9.75 15.63 8.10
C LYS A 243 -10.90 14.82 7.50
N SER A 244 -10.66 14.20 6.34
CA SER A 244 -11.69 13.40 5.66
C SER A 244 -11.99 12.08 6.39
N LEU A 245 -10.99 11.52 7.08
CA LEU A 245 -11.11 10.30 7.88
C LEU A 245 -11.66 10.53 9.30
N GLY A 246 -11.90 11.79 9.67
CA GLY A 246 -12.43 12.20 10.98
C GLY A 246 -11.38 12.21 12.09
N SER A 247 -10.10 12.43 11.77
CA SER A 247 -9.03 12.75 12.73
C SER A 247 -8.90 14.26 12.95
#